data_AF-A0A0A9DTU3-F1
#
_entry.id   AF-A0A0A9DTU3-F1
#
_cell.length_a   1.000
_cell.length_b   1.000
_cell.length_c   1.000
_cell.angle_alpha   90.00
_cell.angle_beta   90.00
_cell.angle_gamma   90.00
#
_symmetry.space_group_name_H-M   'P 1'
#
loop_
_entity.id
_entity.type
_entity.pdbx_description
1 polymer ?
#
loop_
_entity_poly.entity_id
_entity_poly.type
_entity_poly.pdbx_seq_one_letter_code
_entity_poly.pdbx_strand_id
1 'polypeptide(L)'
;MGKVNVQFTMDTGSKAVRDACADLLKSGQRQMRYKLKKAYFDGIPTNQVRTTSPLKSMIDDQWRALVAMWSDSKHKDKCVKNKLNREKVKFQQKIGSRCYVAHLHALRQEKYKDVQPTAFDLFKDCHCSSKTGFIEPVMKAIADMEAIMGEPVEEGQEPKSATEVVSQVLQSTKFLQNVGLESASSKKSCKAAVDARVQELEGALEIEKQGVADLREKIDGQQEELDTLKKQVQESEAARNKQLEEFENVKKASEEAKKASE
;
A
#
# COMPACT_ATOMS: atom_id res chain seq x y z
N MET A 1 26.38 -4.23 -6.14
CA MET A 1 25.09 -3.81 -6.74
C MET A 1 25.35 -2.66 -7.71
N GLY A 2 25.23 -2.92 -9.01
CA GLY A 2 25.49 -1.92 -10.05
C GLY A 2 24.37 -0.88 -10.10
N LYS A 3 24.72 0.41 -10.13
CA LYS A 3 23.77 1.49 -10.40
C LYS A 3 23.28 1.35 -11.85
N VAL A 4 22.05 0.89 -12.02
CA VAL A 4 21.39 0.96 -13.34
C VAL A 4 21.07 2.43 -13.58
N ASN A 5 21.85 3.07 -14.44
CA ASN A 5 21.64 4.46 -14.83
C ASN A 5 20.53 4.49 -15.90
N VAL A 6 19.29 4.25 -15.47
CA VAL A 6 18.12 4.34 -16.37
C VAL A 6 17.80 5.82 -16.56
N GLN A 7 18.23 6.35 -17.70
CA GLN A 7 17.81 7.68 -18.13
C GLN A 7 16.38 7.58 -18.65
N PHE A 8 15.40 7.82 -17.77
CA PHE A 8 14.00 7.90 -18.18
C PHE A 8 13.83 9.10 -19.13
N THR A 9 13.61 8.81 -20.40
CA THR A 9 13.22 9.82 -21.39
C THR A 9 11.78 10.23 -21.11
N MET A 10 11.59 11.28 -20.30
CA MET A 10 10.27 11.88 -20.10
C MET A 10 9.92 12.72 -21.33
N ASP A 11 8.93 12.25 -22.10
CA ASP A 11 8.30 13.08 -23.13
C ASP A 11 7.53 14.24 -22.48
N THR A 12 8.11 15.43 -22.53
CA THR A 12 7.53 16.66 -21.97
C THR A 12 6.31 17.15 -22.75
N GLY A 13 6.09 16.66 -23.97
CA GLY A 13 4.90 16.91 -24.78
C GLY A 13 3.70 16.05 -24.37
N SER A 14 3.94 14.89 -23.74
CA SER A 14 2.90 13.96 -23.32
C SER A 14 1.93 14.60 -22.34
N LYS A 15 0.63 14.43 -22.59
CA LYS A 15 -0.43 14.88 -21.70
C LYS A 15 -0.29 14.28 -20.29
N ALA A 16 0.07 13.00 -20.21
CA ALA A 16 0.23 12.31 -18.92
C ALA A 16 1.35 12.94 -18.08
N VAL A 17 2.47 13.29 -18.73
CA VAL A 17 3.60 13.96 -18.06
C VAL A 17 3.21 15.37 -17.62
N ARG A 18 2.54 16.13 -18.48
CA ARG A 18 2.05 17.48 -18.14
C ARG A 18 1.04 17.48 -16.99
N ASP A 19 0.11 16.52 -16.99
CA ASP A 19 -0.91 16.37 -15.94
C ASP A 19 -0.25 16.01 -14.60
N ALA A 20 0.72 15.08 -14.60
CA ALA A 20 1.48 14.71 -13.41
C ALA A 20 2.30 15.89 -12.85
N CYS A 21 2.99 16.64 -13.72
CA CYS A 21 3.70 17.86 -13.31
C CYS A 21 2.76 18.92 -12.75
N ALA A 22 1.59 19.12 -13.36
CA ALA A 22 0.58 20.05 -12.87
C ALA A 22 0.07 19.62 -11.48
N ASP A 23 -0.22 18.33 -11.29
CA ASP A 23 -0.68 17.79 -10.00
C ASP A 23 0.35 17.98 -8.88
N LEU A 24 1.63 17.78 -9.19
CA LEU A 24 2.72 18.04 -8.25
C LEU A 24 2.70 19.50 -7.75
N LEU A 25 2.52 20.45 -8.67
CA LEU A 25 2.55 21.89 -8.40
C LEU A 25 1.25 22.43 -7.76
N LYS A 26 0.09 21.79 -8.00
CA LYS A 26 -1.22 22.21 -7.45
C LYS A 26 -1.19 22.34 -5.93
N SER A 27 -0.49 21.42 -5.24
CA SER A 27 -0.36 21.43 -3.78
C SER A 27 0.32 22.71 -3.27
N GLY A 28 1.47 23.06 -3.86
CA GLY A 28 2.22 24.27 -3.54
C GLY A 28 1.43 25.53 -3.85
N GLN A 29 0.79 25.60 -5.02
CA GLN A 29 -0.04 26.74 -5.40
C GLN A 29 -1.21 26.95 -4.42
N ARG A 30 -1.88 25.88 -3.99
CA ARG A 30 -2.95 25.95 -2.99
C ARG A 30 -2.45 26.51 -1.67
N GLN A 31 -1.29 26.04 -1.19
CA GLN A 31 -0.71 26.53 0.06
C GLN A 31 -0.29 27.99 -0.03
N MET A 32 0.31 28.40 -1.16
CA MET A 32 0.64 29.79 -1.43
C MET A 32 -0.61 30.68 -1.39
N ARG A 33 -1.67 30.31 -2.11
CA ARG A 33 -2.96 31.04 -2.11
C ARG A 33 -3.56 31.13 -0.70
N TYR A 34 -3.49 30.07 0.09
CA TYR A 34 -3.96 30.08 1.48
C TYR A 34 -3.18 31.08 2.33
N LYS A 35 -1.84 31.07 2.26
CA LYS A 35 -0.99 32.02 2.99
C LYS A 35 -1.26 33.47 2.58
N LEU A 36 -1.44 33.72 1.28
CA LEU A 36 -1.79 35.03 0.74
C LEU A 36 -3.14 35.52 1.26
N LYS A 37 -4.17 34.67 1.18
CA LYS A 37 -5.49 35.00 1.67
C LYS A 37 -5.46 35.31 3.17
N LYS A 38 -4.78 34.49 3.96
CA LYS A 38 -4.65 34.68 5.41
C LYS A 38 -3.94 35.98 5.78
N ALA A 39 -2.93 36.39 5.02
CA ALA A 39 -2.12 37.56 5.35
C ALA A 39 -2.69 38.89 4.81
N TYR A 40 -3.37 38.86 3.67
CA TYR A 40 -3.72 40.07 2.91
C TYR A 40 -5.21 40.20 2.56
N PHE A 41 -6.06 39.29 3.03
CA PHE A 41 -7.49 39.33 2.75
C PHE A 41 -8.35 39.03 3.97
N ASP A 42 -8.06 37.93 4.68
CA ASP A 42 -8.83 37.54 5.86
C ASP A 42 -8.69 38.58 6.98
N GLY A 43 -9.82 39.13 7.45
CA GLY A 43 -9.86 40.14 8.52
C GLY A 43 -9.58 41.58 8.07
N ILE A 44 -9.33 41.81 6.78
CA ILE A 44 -9.11 43.16 6.24
C ILE A 44 -10.45 43.71 5.69
N PRO A 45 -10.84 44.95 6.05
CA PRO A 45 -12.00 45.61 5.46
C PRO A 45 -11.90 45.68 3.93
N THR A 46 -13.01 45.48 3.21
CA THR A 46 -13.01 45.37 1.73
C THR A 46 -12.41 46.59 1.04
N ASN A 47 -12.55 47.78 1.61
CA ASN A 47 -11.97 49.04 1.12
C ASN A 47 -10.44 49.15 1.32
N GLN A 48 -9.83 48.27 2.11
CA GLN A 48 -8.39 48.27 2.43
C GLN A 48 -7.66 47.08 1.79
N VAL A 49 -8.35 46.22 1.05
CA VAL A 49 -7.72 45.13 0.32
C VAL A 49 -6.83 45.69 -0.78
N ARG A 50 -5.56 45.29 -0.79
CA ARG A 50 -4.58 45.72 -1.78
C ARG A 50 -5.06 45.43 -3.20
N THR A 51 -4.86 46.39 -4.10
CA THR A 51 -5.14 46.25 -5.53
C THR A 51 -3.95 45.71 -6.32
N THR A 52 -2.75 45.76 -5.74
CA THR A 52 -1.49 45.29 -6.31
C THR A 52 -1.04 43.98 -5.67
N SER A 53 -0.30 43.19 -6.45
CA SER A 53 0.21 41.89 -6.06
C SER A 53 1.24 42.05 -4.93
N PRO A 54 1.07 41.32 -3.80
CA PRO A 54 2.08 41.30 -2.74
C PRO A 54 3.31 40.45 -3.11
N LEU A 55 3.28 39.73 -4.24
CA LEU A 55 4.38 38.85 -4.67
C LEU A 55 5.01 39.36 -5.97
N LYS A 56 6.34 39.40 -6.01
CA LYS A 56 7.10 39.75 -7.21
C LYS A 56 6.90 38.74 -8.36
N SER A 57 6.57 37.50 -8.04
CA SER A 57 6.36 36.42 -9.01
C SER A 57 4.94 36.37 -9.59
N MET A 58 4.02 37.23 -9.14
CA MET A 58 2.62 37.23 -9.55
C MET A 58 2.24 38.59 -10.10
N ILE A 59 1.55 38.59 -11.24
CA ILE A 59 1.10 39.81 -11.91
C ILE A 59 -0.13 40.35 -11.17
N ASP A 60 -0.28 41.67 -11.14
CA ASP A 60 -1.39 42.35 -10.47
C ASP A 60 -2.78 41.89 -10.93
N ASP A 61 -2.95 41.56 -12.20
CA ASP A 61 -4.23 41.03 -12.71
C ASP A 61 -4.55 39.64 -12.14
N GLN A 62 -3.53 38.80 -11.95
CA GLN A 62 -3.71 37.50 -11.31
C GLN A 62 -4.08 37.67 -9.83
N TRP A 63 -3.51 38.67 -9.15
CA TRP A 63 -3.90 39.03 -7.79
C TRP A 63 -5.35 39.52 -7.70
N ARG A 64 -5.75 40.46 -8.58
CA ARG A 64 -7.13 40.97 -8.64
C ARG A 64 -8.14 39.84 -8.90
N ALA A 65 -7.82 38.90 -9.78
CA ALA A 65 -8.65 37.73 -10.03
C ALA A 65 -8.82 36.85 -8.77
N LEU A 66 -7.77 36.69 -7.95
CA LEU A 66 -7.86 35.96 -6.67
C LEU A 66 -8.75 36.70 -5.66
N VAL A 67 -8.57 38.01 -5.52
CA VAL A 67 -9.39 38.83 -4.62
C VAL A 67 -10.87 38.82 -5.03
N ALA A 68 -11.15 38.90 -6.34
CA ALA A 68 -12.50 38.78 -6.86
C ALA A 68 -13.11 37.40 -6.54
N MET A 69 -12.35 36.33 -6.76
CA MET A 69 -12.77 34.95 -6.43
C MET A 69 -13.05 34.78 -4.94
N TRP A 70 -12.23 35.34 -4.04
CA TRP A 70 -12.45 35.23 -2.59
C TRP A 70 -13.61 36.09 -2.10
N SER A 71 -13.91 37.18 -2.79
CA SER A 71 -15.02 38.08 -2.48
C SER A 71 -16.37 37.54 -2.92
N ASP A 72 -16.41 36.71 -3.97
CA ASP A 72 -17.61 36.07 -4.51
C ASP A 72 -18.41 35.32 -3.44
N SER A 73 -19.72 35.62 -3.36
CA SER A 73 -20.65 35.00 -2.41
C SER A 73 -20.74 33.49 -2.60
N LYS A 74 -20.80 33.01 -3.87
CA LYS A 74 -20.87 31.56 -4.13
C LYS A 74 -19.63 30.83 -3.61
N HIS A 75 -18.45 31.43 -3.79
CA HIS A 75 -17.20 30.89 -3.28
C HIS A 75 -17.18 30.85 -1.74
N LYS A 76 -17.65 31.92 -1.07
CA LYS A 76 -17.74 31.99 0.40
C LYS A 76 -18.67 30.93 0.95
N ASP A 77 -19.86 30.77 0.38
CA ASP A 77 -20.83 29.76 0.81
C ASP A 77 -20.27 28.34 0.69
N LYS A 78 -19.56 28.06 -0.41
CA LYS A 78 -18.89 26.76 -0.60
C LYS A 78 -17.79 26.54 0.44
N CYS A 79 -17.03 27.58 0.80
CA CYS A 79 -16.02 27.49 1.85
C CYS A 79 -16.63 27.19 3.22
N VAL A 80 -17.72 27.88 3.59
CA VAL A 80 -18.43 27.65 4.86
C VAL A 80 -19.01 26.23 4.93
N LYS A 81 -19.71 25.79 3.87
CA LYS A 81 -20.24 24.42 3.77
C LYS A 81 -19.12 23.38 3.91
N ASN A 82 -17.99 23.58 3.24
CA ASN A 82 -16.84 22.68 3.35
C ASN A 82 -16.24 22.65 4.75
N LYS A 83 -16.23 23.78 5.47
CA LYS A 83 -15.77 23.84 6.86
C LYS A 83 -16.70 23.04 7.79
N LEU A 84 -18.01 23.28 7.70
CA LEU A 84 -19.02 22.52 8.45
C LEU A 84 -18.95 21.02 8.15
N ASN A 85 -18.71 20.63 6.89
CA ASN A 85 -18.55 19.23 6.52
C ASN A 85 -17.27 18.60 7.11
N ARG A 86 -16.17 19.37 7.22
CA ARG A 86 -14.94 18.89 7.86
C ARG A 86 -15.10 18.72 9.37
N GLU A 87 -15.86 19.61 10.01
CA GLU A 87 -16.16 19.54 11.45
C GLU A 87 -17.00 18.30 11.80
N LYS A 88 -17.80 17.79 10.85
CA LYS A 88 -18.59 16.55 11.02
C LYS A 88 -17.76 15.26 10.93
N VAL A 89 -16.47 15.33 10.53
CA VAL A 89 -15.62 14.14 10.42
C VAL A 89 -15.22 13.66 11.82
N LYS A 90 -15.91 12.62 12.31
CA LYS A 90 -15.71 12.03 13.64
C LYS A 90 -14.41 11.21 13.75
N PHE A 91 -14.14 10.38 12.75
CA PHE A 91 -13.03 9.43 12.75
C PHE A 91 -11.97 9.85 11.73
N GLN A 92 -10.93 10.53 12.21
CA GLN A 92 -9.82 10.95 11.36
C GLN A 92 -8.81 9.81 11.21
N GLN A 93 -8.54 9.39 9.97
CA GLN A 93 -7.50 8.41 9.70
C GLN A 93 -6.12 8.92 10.16
N LYS A 94 -5.28 8.02 10.67
CA LYS A 94 -3.92 8.29 11.14
C LYS A 94 -2.84 7.65 10.26
N ILE A 95 -3.21 7.39 9.00
CA ILE A 95 -2.44 6.66 7.98
C ILE A 95 -1.39 7.56 7.25
N GLY A 96 -1.37 8.86 7.58
CA GLY A 96 -0.49 9.83 6.92
C GLY A 96 -0.91 10.09 5.47
N SER A 97 0.06 10.11 4.56
CA SER A 97 -0.15 10.36 3.13
C SER A 97 -0.64 9.14 2.34
N ARG A 98 -0.61 7.95 2.94
CA ARG A 98 -1.09 6.72 2.29
C ARG A 98 -2.62 6.72 2.26
N CYS A 99 -3.20 6.19 1.17
CA CYS A 99 -4.61 5.85 1.14
C CYS A 99 -4.87 4.54 1.91
N TYR A 100 -6.13 4.25 2.25
CA TYR A 100 -6.51 2.99 2.91
C TYR A 100 -5.96 1.77 2.17
N VAL A 101 -6.17 1.68 0.85
CA VAL A 101 -5.69 0.56 0.03
C VAL A 101 -4.19 0.33 0.17
N ALA A 102 -3.38 1.37 0.01
CA ALA A 102 -1.93 1.25 0.11
C ALA A 102 -1.46 0.93 1.54
N HIS A 103 -2.14 1.45 2.55
CA HIS A 103 -1.80 1.18 3.94
C HIS A 103 -2.16 -0.23 4.37
N LEU A 104 -3.33 -0.73 3.97
CA LEU A 104 -3.76 -2.10 4.21
C LEU A 104 -2.84 -3.11 3.55
N HIS A 105 -2.37 -2.81 2.33
CA HIS A 105 -1.35 -3.64 1.68
C HIS A 105 -0.06 -3.71 2.52
N ALA A 106 0.43 -2.57 3.03
CA ALA A 106 1.60 -2.56 3.91
C ALA A 106 1.36 -3.34 5.21
N LEU A 107 0.19 -3.15 5.86
CA LEU A 107 -0.17 -3.88 7.08
C LEU A 107 -0.26 -5.39 6.84
N ARG A 108 -0.81 -5.81 5.70
CA ARG A 108 -0.84 -7.23 5.31
C ARG A 108 0.57 -7.81 5.21
N GLN A 109 1.51 -7.09 4.62
CA GLN A 109 2.89 -7.58 4.49
C GLN A 109 3.65 -7.59 5.83
N GLU A 110 3.48 -6.54 6.65
CA GLU A 110 4.30 -6.34 7.85
C GLU A 110 3.74 -7.07 9.08
N LYS A 111 2.43 -6.97 9.33
CA LYS A 111 1.78 -7.38 10.59
C LYS A 111 1.00 -8.68 10.46
N TYR A 112 0.28 -8.84 9.35
CA TYR A 112 -0.72 -9.91 9.24
C TYR A 112 -0.25 -11.11 8.42
N LYS A 113 0.70 -10.94 7.51
CA LYS A 113 1.22 -11.99 6.60
C LYS A 113 0.07 -12.82 6.01
N ASP A 114 -0.10 -14.04 6.47
CA ASP A 114 -1.13 -14.99 5.99
C ASP A 114 -2.44 -14.94 6.78
N VAL A 115 -2.49 -14.23 7.91
CA VAL A 115 -3.70 -14.07 8.74
C VAL A 115 -4.56 -12.96 8.15
N GLN A 116 -5.84 -13.22 7.85
CA GLN A 116 -6.72 -12.15 7.40
C GLN A 116 -7.07 -11.21 8.57
N PRO A 117 -6.77 -9.90 8.47
CA PRO A 117 -7.09 -8.96 9.53
C PRO A 117 -8.60 -8.70 9.60
N THR A 118 -9.13 -8.69 10.82
CA THR A 118 -10.53 -8.43 11.10
C THR A 118 -10.89 -6.97 10.82
N ALA A 119 -12.15 -6.66 10.48
CA ALA A 119 -12.64 -5.28 10.32
C ALA A 119 -12.30 -4.39 11.53
N PHE A 120 -12.43 -4.96 12.73
CA PHE A 120 -12.08 -4.31 14.01
C PHE A 120 -10.59 -3.99 14.10
N ASP A 121 -9.73 -4.94 13.74
CA ASP A 121 -8.28 -4.76 13.74
C ASP A 121 -7.84 -3.67 12.76
N LEU A 122 -8.41 -3.70 11.55
CA LEU A 122 -8.18 -2.68 10.54
C LEU A 122 -8.62 -1.30 11.01
N PHE A 123 -9.73 -1.23 11.76
CA PHE A 123 -10.20 0.04 12.33
C PHE A 123 -9.19 0.61 13.33
N LYS A 124 -8.67 -0.23 14.24
CA LYS A 124 -7.64 0.16 15.21
C LYS A 124 -6.37 0.64 14.50
N ASP A 125 -5.84 -0.14 13.55
CA ASP A 125 -4.60 0.21 12.86
C ASP A 125 -4.72 1.50 12.03
N CYS A 126 -5.88 1.72 11.39
CA CYS A 126 -6.11 2.92 10.58
C CYS A 126 -6.29 4.21 11.39
N HIS A 127 -6.62 4.12 12.68
CA HIS A 127 -6.95 5.28 13.52
C HIS A 127 -6.01 5.46 14.72
N CYS A 128 -5.03 4.58 14.87
CA CYS A 128 -3.96 4.74 15.85
C CYS A 128 -2.80 5.56 15.26
N SER A 129 -2.37 6.60 15.98
CA SER A 129 -1.11 7.28 15.67
C SER A 129 0.00 6.77 16.58
N SER A 130 1.18 6.53 16.03
CA SER A 130 2.38 6.25 16.83
C SER A 130 2.77 7.38 17.80
N LYS A 131 2.33 8.63 17.53
CA LYS A 131 2.66 9.80 18.36
C LYS A 131 1.58 10.16 19.37
N THR A 132 0.31 10.09 18.94
CA THR A 132 -0.83 10.57 19.75
C THR A 132 -1.77 9.47 20.21
N GLY A 133 -1.52 8.21 19.84
CA GLY A 133 -2.43 7.10 20.10
C GLY A 133 -3.79 7.29 19.43
N PHE A 134 -4.83 6.75 20.08
CA PHE A 134 -6.23 6.89 19.68
C PHE A 134 -6.80 8.24 20.12
N ILE A 135 -7.72 8.78 19.32
CA ILE A 135 -8.51 9.95 19.71
C ILE A 135 -9.74 9.52 20.50
N GLU A 136 -10.26 10.38 21.37
CA GLU A 136 -11.42 10.10 22.23
C GLU A 136 -12.61 9.46 21.50
N PRO A 137 -13.06 9.95 20.32
CA PRO A 137 -14.16 9.30 19.61
C PRO A 137 -13.85 7.88 19.13
N VAL A 138 -12.57 7.59 18.82
CA VAL A 138 -12.11 6.27 18.39
C VAL A 138 -12.03 5.33 19.58
N MET A 139 -11.56 5.80 20.74
CA MET A 139 -11.54 5.00 21.98
C MET A 139 -12.96 4.58 22.38
N LYS A 140 -13.91 5.52 22.37
CA LYS A 140 -15.31 5.23 22.64
C LYS A 140 -15.87 4.19 21.66
N ALA A 141 -15.63 4.36 20.37
CA ALA A 141 -16.08 3.40 19.36
C ALA A 141 -15.44 2.01 19.55
N ILE A 142 -14.17 1.94 19.93
CA ILE A 142 -13.49 0.67 20.25
C ILE A 142 -14.16 0.00 21.45
N ALA A 143 -14.44 0.74 22.52
CA ALA A 143 -15.13 0.20 23.70
C ALA A 143 -16.54 -0.29 23.37
N ASP A 144 -17.30 0.46 22.55
CA ASP A 144 -18.63 0.05 22.10
C ASP A 144 -18.57 -1.24 21.26
N MET A 145 -17.57 -1.37 20.37
CA MET A 145 -17.34 -2.59 19.58
C MET A 145 -16.96 -3.78 20.48
N GLU A 146 -16.05 -3.58 21.43
CA GLU A 146 -15.61 -4.61 22.39
C GLU A 146 -16.77 -5.08 23.30
N ALA A 147 -17.64 -4.15 23.72
CA ALA A 147 -18.83 -4.48 24.50
C ALA A 147 -19.80 -5.37 23.70
N ILE A 148 -20.10 -5.02 22.44
CA ILE A 148 -20.99 -5.80 21.57
C ILE A 148 -20.39 -7.19 21.26
N MET A 149 -19.07 -7.30 21.10
CA MET A 149 -18.39 -8.58 20.88
C MET A 149 -18.34 -9.45 22.14
N GLY A 150 -18.38 -8.84 23.33
CA GLY A 150 -18.36 -9.53 24.62
C GLY A 150 -19.73 -9.91 25.18
N GLU A 151 -20.83 -9.46 24.56
CA GLU A 151 -22.19 -9.85 24.96
C GLU A 151 -22.40 -11.37 24.75
N PRO A 152 -22.86 -12.11 25.77
CA PRO A 152 -23.17 -13.52 25.61
C PRO A 152 -24.28 -13.69 24.58
N VAL A 153 -24.05 -14.58 23.63
CA VAL A 153 -24.99 -14.85 22.54
C VAL A 153 -26.23 -15.53 23.13
N GLU A 154 -27.42 -14.97 22.91
CA GLU A 154 -28.68 -15.61 23.30
C GLU A 154 -28.81 -16.96 22.60
N GLU A 155 -29.33 -17.94 23.33
CA GLU A 155 -29.36 -19.36 22.97
C GLU A 155 -30.05 -19.56 21.60
N GLY A 156 -29.25 -19.74 20.54
CA GLY A 156 -29.71 -19.99 19.17
C GLY A 156 -29.31 -18.96 18.10
N GLN A 157 -28.62 -17.86 18.43
CA GLN A 157 -28.05 -16.93 17.44
C GLN A 157 -26.58 -17.22 17.13
N GLU A 158 -26.11 -16.91 15.93
CA GLU A 158 -24.67 -16.88 15.64
C GLU A 158 -24.03 -15.62 16.25
N PRO A 159 -22.80 -15.71 16.80
CA PRO A 159 -22.08 -14.52 17.28
C PRO A 159 -21.90 -13.51 16.14
N LYS A 160 -22.18 -12.23 16.42
CA LYS A 160 -22.06 -11.14 15.44
C LYS A 160 -20.66 -11.11 14.84
N SER A 161 -20.58 -11.06 13.51
CA SER A 161 -19.29 -10.89 12.82
C SER A 161 -18.70 -9.52 13.15
N ALA A 162 -17.37 -9.42 13.24
CA ALA A 162 -16.73 -8.13 13.48
C ALA A 162 -17.04 -7.08 12.40
N THR A 163 -17.37 -7.49 11.18
CA THR A 163 -17.86 -6.58 10.13
C THR A 163 -19.23 -5.99 10.48
N GLU A 164 -20.14 -6.80 11.03
CA GLU A 164 -21.46 -6.38 11.49
C GLU A 164 -21.36 -5.46 12.72
N VAL A 165 -20.48 -5.80 13.67
CA VAL A 165 -20.20 -4.96 14.85
C VAL A 165 -19.67 -3.59 14.41
N VAL A 166 -18.70 -3.56 13.50
CA VAL A 166 -18.15 -2.31 12.97
C VAL A 166 -19.22 -1.52 12.19
N SER A 167 -20.09 -2.18 11.43
CA SER A 167 -21.20 -1.54 10.73
C SER A 167 -22.22 -0.92 11.72
N GLN A 168 -22.55 -1.65 12.79
CA GLN A 168 -23.47 -1.20 13.83
C GLN A 168 -22.95 0.01 14.61
N VAL A 169 -21.64 0.04 14.93
CA VAL A 169 -21.03 1.15 15.66
C VAL A 169 -20.71 2.33 14.73
N LEU A 170 -20.33 2.06 13.48
CA LEU A 170 -19.91 3.06 12.49
C LEU A 170 -20.95 3.31 11.38
N GLN A 171 -22.23 3.36 11.74
CA GLN A 171 -23.39 3.40 10.82
C GLN A 171 -23.31 4.44 9.69
N SER A 172 -22.69 5.60 9.95
CA SER A 172 -22.62 6.71 8.99
C SER A 172 -21.28 6.80 8.25
N THR A 173 -20.37 5.84 8.46
CA THR A 173 -19.02 5.90 7.87
C THR A 173 -18.94 5.07 6.60
N LYS A 174 -18.03 5.45 5.70
CA LYS A 174 -17.65 4.63 4.54
C LYS A 174 -16.45 3.75 4.83
N PHE A 175 -16.18 3.47 6.11
CA PHE A 175 -14.96 2.80 6.52
C PHE A 175 -14.84 1.42 5.87
N LEU A 176 -15.87 0.58 6.01
CA LEU A 176 -15.91 -0.77 5.44
C LEU A 176 -15.71 -0.78 3.91
N GLN A 177 -16.32 0.19 3.21
CA GLN A 177 -16.10 0.39 1.77
C GLN A 177 -14.65 0.77 1.45
N ASN A 178 -14.07 1.70 2.22
CA ASN A 178 -12.71 2.18 1.99
C ASN A 178 -11.65 1.10 2.28
N VAL A 179 -11.94 0.16 3.18
CA VAL A 179 -11.07 -0.98 3.47
C VAL A 179 -11.35 -2.21 2.60
N GLY A 180 -12.32 -2.13 1.69
CA GLY A 180 -12.65 -3.20 0.75
C GLY A 180 -13.42 -4.37 1.36
N LEU A 181 -14.04 -4.17 2.54
CA LEU A 181 -14.88 -5.18 3.20
C LEU A 181 -16.37 -5.04 2.86
N GLU A 182 -16.77 -3.92 2.27
CA GLU A 182 -18.12 -3.70 1.78
C GLU A 182 -18.07 -3.17 0.34
N SER A 183 -18.92 -3.73 -0.53
CA SER A 183 -19.02 -3.21 -1.90
C SER A 183 -19.72 -1.85 -1.89
N ALA A 184 -19.14 -0.86 -2.58
CA ALA A 184 -19.84 0.39 -2.81
C ALA A 184 -21.11 0.10 -3.63
N SER A 185 -22.26 0.63 -3.22
CA SER A 185 -23.48 0.56 -4.03
C SER A 185 -23.20 1.24 -5.38
N SER A 186 -22.97 0.41 -6.38
CA SER A 186 -22.59 0.83 -7.72
C SER A 186 -23.64 1.77 -8.30
N LYS A 187 -23.23 2.90 -8.87
CA LYS A 187 -24.07 3.61 -9.85
C LYS A 187 -24.46 2.61 -10.93
N LYS A 188 -25.77 2.41 -11.13
CA LYS A 188 -26.35 1.34 -11.98
C LYS A 188 -25.72 1.24 -13.38
N SER A 189 -25.11 2.31 -13.92
CA SER A 189 -24.59 2.32 -15.29
C SER A 189 -23.21 1.66 -15.47
N CYS A 190 -22.47 1.30 -14.42
CA CYS A 190 -21.13 0.70 -14.57
C CYS A 190 -20.91 -0.59 -13.75
N LYS A 191 -21.91 -1.09 -13.03
CA LYS A 191 -21.79 -2.25 -12.13
C LYS A 191 -21.31 -3.50 -12.89
N ALA A 192 -21.99 -3.85 -13.97
CA ALA A 192 -21.73 -5.07 -14.72
C ALA A 192 -20.31 -5.13 -15.33
N ALA A 193 -19.79 -3.99 -15.80
CA ALA A 193 -18.45 -3.94 -16.38
C ALA A 193 -17.35 -4.07 -15.31
N VAL A 194 -17.58 -3.51 -14.12
CA VAL A 194 -16.65 -3.65 -12.99
C VAL A 194 -16.70 -5.07 -12.45
N ASP A 195 -17.88 -5.64 -12.27
CA ASP A 195 -18.05 -7.02 -11.76
C ASP A 195 -17.41 -8.04 -12.72
N ALA A 196 -17.60 -7.88 -14.04
CA ALA A 196 -16.94 -8.73 -15.04
C ALA A 196 -15.41 -8.64 -14.99
N ARG A 197 -14.88 -7.42 -14.81
CA ARG A 197 -13.42 -7.21 -14.68
C ARG A 197 -12.86 -7.81 -13.39
N VAL A 198 -13.63 -7.79 -12.30
CA VAL A 198 -13.23 -8.43 -11.03
C VAL A 198 -13.18 -9.95 -11.20
N GLN A 199 -14.19 -10.57 -11.82
CA GLN A 199 -14.20 -12.01 -12.10
C GLN A 199 -13.04 -12.45 -13.00
N GLU A 200 -12.71 -11.67 -14.03
CA GLU A 200 -11.56 -11.92 -14.90
C GLU A 200 -10.24 -11.88 -14.11
N LEU A 201 -10.07 -10.87 -13.25
CA LEU A 201 -8.87 -10.73 -12.42
C LEU A 201 -8.76 -11.83 -11.36
N GLU A 202 -9.86 -12.25 -10.75
CA GLU A 202 -9.91 -13.37 -9.81
C GLU A 202 -9.53 -14.69 -10.49
N GLY A 203 -10.05 -14.94 -11.69
CA GLY A 203 -9.68 -16.11 -12.49
C GLY A 203 -8.20 -16.10 -12.89
N ALA A 204 -7.68 -14.95 -13.33
CA ALA A 204 -6.26 -14.81 -13.67
C ALA A 204 -5.35 -15.03 -12.45
N LEU A 205 -5.74 -14.53 -11.28
CA LEU A 205 -4.99 -14.70 -10.03
C LEU A 205 -4.93 -16.18 -9.62
N GLU A 206 -6.03 -16.92 -9.77
CA GLU A 206 -6.06 -18.35 -9.41
C GLU A 206 -5.19 -19.19 -10.35
N ILE A 207 -5.17 -18.85 -11.64
CA ILE A 207 -4.25 -19.46 -12.62
C ILE A 207 -2.80 -19.14 -12.25
N GLU A 208 -2.50 -17.89 -11.88
CA GLU A 208 -1.14 -17.48 -11.48
C GLU A 208 -0.69 -18.23 -10.21
N LYS A 209 -1.56 -18.37 -9.20
CA LYS A 209 -1.27 -19.16 -8.00
C LYS A 209 -0.98 -20.62 -8.31
N GLN A 210 -1.79 -21.25 -9.18
CA GLN A 210 -1.54 -22.62 -9.59
C GLN A 210 -0.21 -22.74 -10.33
N GLY A 211 0.10 -21.80 -11.24
CA GLY A 211 1.39 -21.77 -11.92
C GLY A 211 2.59 -21.59 -10.98
N VAL A 212 2.46 -20.77 -9.93
CA VAL A 212 3.48 -20.63 -8.89
C VAL A 212 3.66 -21.92 -8.10
N ALA A 213 2.58 -22.62 -7.78
CA ALA A 213 2.65 -23.92 -7.10
C ALA A 213 3.36 -24.97 -7.95
N ASP A 214 3.00 -25.09 -9.23
CA ASP A 214 3.62 -26.03 -10.18
C ASP A 214 5.12 -25.72 -10.39
N LEU A 215 5.49 -24.43 -10.46
CA LEU A 215 6.89 -24.03 -10.54
C LEU A 215 7.67 -24.37 -9.27
N ARG A 216 7.04 -24.23 -8.10
CA ARG A 216 7.65 -24.58 -6.83
C ARG A 216 7.93 -26.07 -6.73
N GLU A 217 6.97 -26.92 -7.13
CA GLU A 217 7.15 -28.37 -7.19
C GLU A 217 8.31 -28.78 -8.12
N LYS A 218 8.42 -28.14 -9.29
CA LYS A 218 9.55 -28.38 -10.21
C LYS A 218 10.90 -27.98 -9.62
N ILE A 219 10.95 -26.84 -8.92
CA ILE A 219 12.17 -26.39 -8.25
C ILE A 219 12.57 -27.39 -7.16
N ASP A 220 11.61 -27.86 -6.37
CA ASP A 220 11.85 -28.83 -5.30
C ASP A 220 12.35 -30.17 -5.90
N GLY A 221 11.74 -30.66 -6.99
CA GLY A 221 12.20 -31.87 -7.69
C GLY A 221 13.60 -31.72 -8.31
N GLN A 222 13.90 -30.59 -8.95
CA GLN A 222 15.25 -30.32 -9.48
C GLN A 222 16.30 -30.26 -8.37
N GLN A 223 15.94 -29.77 -7.18
CA GLN A 223 16.84 -29.72 -6.05
C GLN A 223 17.20 -31.14 -5.56
N GLU A 224 16.23 -32.05 -5.50
CA GLU A 224 16.46 -33.46 -5.15
C GLU A 224 17.34 -34.19 -6.17
N GLU A 225 17.11 -33.95 -7.47
CA GLU A 225 17.96 -34.49 -8.54
C GLU A 225 19.40 -33.98 -8.43
N LEU A 226 19.58 -32.68 -8.19
CA LEU A 226 20.91 -32.09 -7.98
C LEU A 226 21.62 -32.67 -6.78
N ASP A 227 20.92 -32.90 -5.67
CA ASP A 227 21.50 -33.51 -4.47
C ASP A 227 21.91 -34.97 -4.72
N THR A 228 21.12 -35.71 -5.48
CA THR A 228 21.42 -37.09 -5.90
C THR A 228 22.66 -37.15 -6.80
N LEU A 229 22.70 -36.31 -7.84
CA LEU A 229 23.83 -36.21 -8.76
C LEU A 229 25.12 -35.80 -8.03
N LYS A 230 25.02 -34.83 -7.12
CA LYS A 230 26.16 -34.39 -6.31
C LYS A 230 26.73 -35.52 -5.45
N LYS A 231 25.87 -36.35 -4.85
CA LYS A 231 26.30 -37.53 -4.09
C LYS A 231 26.99 -38.56 -4.99
N GLN A 232 26.44 -38.86 -6.17
CA GLN A 232 27.06 -39.77 -7.13
C GLN A 232 28.43 -39.27 -7.62
N VAL A 233 28.57 -37.97 -7.87
CA VAL A 233 29.86 -37.37 -8.24
C VAL A 233 30.88 -37.53 -7.12
N GLN A 234 30.50 -37.27 -5.87
CA GLN A 234 31.40 -37.48 -4.72
C GLN A 234 31.82 -38.94 -4.56
N GLU A 235 30.89 -39.89 -4.71
CA GLU A 235 31.19 -41.33 -4.65
C GLU A 235 32.11 -41.77 -5.80
N SER A 236 31.84 -41.30 -7.02
CA SER A 236 32.68 -41.57 -8.19
C SER A 236 34.08 -40.96 -8.06
N GLU A 237 34.21 -39.75 -7.53
CA GLU A 237 35.50 -39.11 -7.27
C GLU A 237 36.29 -39.86 -6.20
N ALA A 238 35.64 -40.29 -5.11
CA ALA A 238 36.27 -41.10 -4.07
C ALA A 238 36.76 -42.45 -4.62
N ALA A 239 35.96 -43.12 -5.44
CA ALA A 239 36.36 -44.37 -6.10
C ALA A 239 37.57 -44.16 -7.03
N ARG A 240 37.58 -43.08 -7.82
CA ARG A 240 38.70 -42.74 -8.70
C ARG A 240 39.98 -42.45 -7.92
N ASN A 241 39.88 -41.72 -6.80
CA ASN A 241 41.04 -41.45 -5.95
C ASN A 241 41.60 -42.75 -5.35
N LYS A 242 40.73 -43.65 -4.88
CA LYS A 242 41.17 -44.97 -4.38
C LYS A 242 41.89 -45.79 -5.45
N GLN A 243 41.37 -45.81 -6.68
CA GLN A 243 42.04 -46.49 -7.80
C GLN A 243 43.40 -45.87 -8.14
N LEU A 244 43.54 -44.54 -8.05
CA LEU A 244 44.82 -43.86 -8.26
C LEU A 244 45.84 -44.24 -7.17
N GLU A 245 45.42 -44.30 -5.91
CA GLU A 245 46.27 -44.76 -4.80
C GLU A 245 46.71 -46.22 -4.98
N GLU A 246 45.79 -47.10 -5.38
CA GLU A 246 46.11 -48.51 -5.69
C GLU A 246 47.10 -48.62 -6.85
N PHE A 247 46.93 -47.84 -7.92
CA PHE A 247 47.84 -47.82 -9.07
C PHE A 247 49.23 -47.31 -8.69
N GLU A 248 49.33 -46.25 -7.87
CA GLU A 248 50.61 -45.75 -7.37
C GLU A 248 51.33 -46.78 -6.50
N ASN A 249 50.61 -47.49 -5.64
CA ASN A 249 51.17 -48.54 -4.80
C ASN A 249 51.71 -49.72 -5.63
N VAL A 250 50.97 -50.18 -6.63
CA VAL A 250 51.43 -51.24 -7.56
C VAL A 250 52.65 -50.78 -8.34
N LYS A 251 52.67 -49.53 -8.81
CA LYS A 251 53.81 -48.96 -9.52
C LYS A 251 55.07 -48.95 -8.65
N LYS A 252 54.98 -48.48 -7.40
CA LYS A 252 56.09 -48.51 -6.44
C LYS A 252 56.59 -49.94 -6.18
N ALA A 253 55.69 -50.88 -5.93
CA ALA A 253 56.05 -52.30 -5.74
C ALA A 253 56.77 -52.89 -6.98
N SER A 254 56.37 -52.51 -8.19
CA SER A 254 57.02 -52.95 -9.43
C SER A 254 58.42 -52.36 -9.62
N GLU A 255 58.64 -51.11 -9.19
CA GLU A 255 59.94 -50.44 -9.25
C GLU A 255 60.90 -51.00 -8.19
N GLU A 256 60.41 -51.34 -7.01
CA GLU A 256 61.18 -52.02 -5.96
C GLU A 256 61.57 -53.46 -6.37
N ALA A 257 60.65 -54.21 -6.97
CA ALA A 257 60.94 -55.55 -7.48
C ALA A 257 61.99 -55.56 -8.61
N LYS A 258 61.99 -54.53 -9.48
CA LYS A 258 63.05 -54.35 -10.49
C LYS A 258 64.41 -54.04 -9.88
N LYS A 259 64.46 -53.19 -8.84
CA LYS A 259 65.70 -52.87 -8.12
C LYS A 259 66.28 -54.02 -7.31
N ALA A 260 65.47 -54.98 -6.87
CA ALA A 260 65.94 -56.18 -6.16
C ALA A 260 66.46 -57.30 -7.10
N SER A 261 66.27 -57.14 -8.41
CA SER A 261 66.64 -58.10 -9.46
C SER A 261 67.90 -57.69 -10.24
N GLU A 262 68.47 -56.52 -9.96
CA GLU A 262 69.77 -56.02 -10.46
C GLU A 262 70.83 -56.10 -9.37
#